data_AF-A0A7S0Y0N4-F1
#
_entry.id   AF-A0A7S0Y0N4-F1
#
_cell.length_a   1.000
_cell.length_b   1.000
_cell.length_c   1.000
_cell.angle_alpha   90.00
_cell.angle_beta   90.00
_cell.angle_gamma   90.00
#
_symmetry.space_group_name_H-M   'P 1'
#
loop_
_entity.id
_entity.type
_entity.pdbx_description
1 polymer ?
#
loop_
_entity_poly.entity_id
_entity_poly.type
_entity_poly.pdbx_seq_one_letter_code
_entity_poly.pdbx_strand_id
1 'polypeptide(L)'
;DPDLLNSVWPLHMIDFKDEEQFHVLFLLLRRLPQVVEWYLCNHVFPLTMRFQPQKLSASGQEVGGDLVFGRRLGFSGTPSNLLPVELGTCCFEKGDDGKILHTLTDPSVAFIDLIPDGWSVESILDRIAAADPPFHALIDTGAL
;
A
#
# COMPACT_ATOMS: atom_id res chain seq x y z
N ASP A 1 15.23 3.06 34.03
CA ASP A 1 16.53 3.40 34.65
C ASP A 1 16.23 4.10 35.97
N PRO A 2 16.55 3.49 37.12
CA PRO A 2 16.26 4.05 38.44
C PRO A 2 16.91 5.42 38.66
N ASP A 3 18.07 5.67 38.04
CA ASP A 3 18.83 6.90 38.25
C ASP A 3 18.16 8.11 37.60
N LEU A 4 17.44 7.89 36.49
CA LEU A 4 16.64 8.92 35.81
C LEU A 4 15.52 9.45 36.71
N LEU A 5 14.89 8.61 37.52
CA LEU A 5 13.80 9.01 38.42
C LEU A 5 14.29 9.92 39.55
N ASN A 6 15.52 9.71 40.01
CA ASN A 6 16.18 10.55 41.01
C ASN A 6 16.63 11.91 40.47
N SER A 7 16.73 12.05 39.14
CA SER A 7 17.08 13.32 38.48
C SER A 7 15.88 14.22 38.18
N VAL A 8 14.65 13.74 38.40
CA VAL A 8 13.43 14.51 38.15
C VAL A 8 13.23 15.56 39.23
N TRP A 9 13.11 16.81 38.79
CA TRP A 9 12.80 17.91 39.69
C TRP A 9 11.34 17.88 40.16
N PRO A 10 11.04 18.46 41.33
CA PRO A 10 9.66 18.70 41.73
C PRO A 10 8.90 19.44 40.62
N LEU A 11 7.64 19.06 40.38
CA LEU A 11 6.83 19.57 39.26
C LEU A 11 6.80 21.11 39.17
N HIS A 12 6.81 21.81 40.30
CA HIS A 12 6.78 23.27 40.36
C HIS A 12 8.11 23.95 39.99
N MET A 13 9.21 23.20 39.96
CA MET A 13 10.55 23.68 39.60
C MET A 13 10.91 23.40 38.14
N ILE A 14 10.06 22.65 37.43
CA ILE A 14 10.29 22.26 36.03
C ILE A 14 10.25 23.51 35.14
N ASP A 15 11.37 23.84 34.50
CA ASP A 15 11.44 24.87 33.48
C ASP A 15 11.31 24.23 32.09
N PHE A 16 10.24 24.60 31.37
CA PHE A 16 9.98 24.12 30.01
C PHE A 16 11.02 24.58 28.97
N LYS A 17 11.88 25.55 29.31
CA LYS A 17 12.96 26.04 28.45
C LYS A 17 14.28 25.29 28.64
N ASP A 18 14.38 24.47 29.69
CA ASP A 18 15.56 23.65 29.96
C ASP A 18 15.45 22.31 29.21
N GLU A 19 16.14 22.20 28.07
CA GLU A 19 16.08 21.01 27.22
C GLU A 19 16.64 19.76 27.89
N GLU A 20 17.68 19.87 28.73
CA GLU A 20 18.29 18.72 29.41
C GLU A 20 17.31 18.15 30.44
N GLN A 21 16.68 19.02 31.22
CA GLN A 21 15.69 18.64 32.22
C GLN A 21 14.43 18.06 31.55
N PHE A 22 13.98 18.64 30.43
CA PHE A 22 12.83 18.15 29.70
C PHE A 22 13.09 16.81 29.01
N HIS A 23 14.34 16.55 28.60
CA HIS A 23 14.74 15.26 28.01
C HIS A 23 14.53 14.10 28.98
N VAL A 24 14.84 14.29 30.26
CA VAL A 24 14.59 13.29 31.32
C VAL A 24 13.10 12.93 31.41
N LEU A 25 12.23 13.95 31.42
CA LEU A 25 10.77 13.75 31.44
C LEU A 25 10.29 13.00 30.19
N PHE A 26 10.81 13.37 29.01
CA PHE A 26 10.47 12.68 27.77
C PHE A 26 10.84 11.19 27.83
N LEU A 27 12.04 10.83 28.30
CA LEU A 27 12.46 9.43 28.41
C LEU A 27 11.53 8.61 29.32
N LEU A 28 11.03 9.21 30.40
CA LEU A 28 10.11 8.58 31.35
C LEU A 28 8.68 8.46 30.81
N LEU A 29 8.20 9.48 30.09
CA LEU A 29 6.79 9.60 29.70
C LEU A 29 6.49 9.04 28.30
N ARG A 30 7.45 9.04 27.38
CA ARG A 30 7.22 8.72 25.95
C ARG A 30 6.63 7.33 25.65
N ARG A 31 6.73 6.40 26.61
CA ARG A 31 6.19 5.03 26.46
C ARG A 31 4.88 4.81 27.21
N LEU A 32 4.37 5.82 27.93
CA LEU A 32 3.09 5.71 28.61
C LEU A 32 1.95 5.77 27.59
N PRO A 33 1.04 4.77 27.56
CA PRO A 33 -0.04 4.73 26.59
C PRO A 33 -0.89 6.00 26.57
N GLN A 34 -1.16 6.59 27.74
CA GLN A 34 -1.97 7.82 27.85
C GLN A 34 -1.30 9.02 27.19
N VAL A 35 0.03 9.13 27.30
CA VAL A 35 0.81 10.22 26.69
C VAL A 35 0.84 10.04 25.17
N VAL A 36 1.05 8.80 24.71
CA VAL A 36 1.05 8.47 23.28
C VAL A 36 -0.33 8.74 22.66
N GLU A 37 -1.40 8.28 23.30
CA GLU A 37 -2.78 8.53 22.87
C GLU A 37 -3.06 10.03 22.79
N TRP A 38 -2.74 10.79 23.84
CA TRP A 38 -2.94 12.22 23.86
C TRP A 38 -2.18 12.93 22.73
N TYR A 39 -0.91 12.59 22.52
CA TYR A 39 -0.09 13.16 21.46
C TYR A 39 -0.62 12.84 20.06
N LEU A 40 -1.02 11.58 19.83
CA LEU A 40 -1.61 11.17 18.57
C LEU A 40 -2.92 11.89 18.30
N CYS A 41 -3.85 11.91 19.25
CA CYS A 41 -5.19 12.48 19.07
C CYS A 41 -5.21 14.00 18.97
N ASN A 42 -4.33 14.71 19.70
CA ASN A 42 -4.35 16.18 19.77
C ASN A 42 -3.36 16.87 18.83
N HIS A 43 -2.29 16.17 18.40
CA HIS A 43 -1.27 16.76 17.52
C HIS A 43 -1.15 16.04 16.19
N VAL A 44 -0.91 14.72 16.17
CA VAL A 44 -0.58 14.00 14.93
C VAL A 44 -1.81 13.81 14.03
N PHE A 45 -2.90 13.27 14.56
CA PHE A 45 -4.10 12.94 13.79
C PHE A 45 -4.78 14.17 13.18
N PRO A 46 -4.95 15.31 13.87
CA PRO A 46 -5.53 16.49 13.24
C PRO A 46 -4.74 17.00 12.03
N LEU A 47 -3.42 16.81 12.02
CA LEU A 47 -2.54 17.23 10.93
C LEU A 47 -2.46 16.21 9.79
N THR A 48 -2.51 14.92 10.11
CA THR A 48 -2.23 13.84 9.15
C THR A 48 -3.47 13.07 8.69
N MET A 49 -4.50 13.02 9.53
CA MET A 49 -5.77 12.38 9.22
C MET A 49 -6.76 13.47 8.82
N ARG A 50 -7.08 13.55 7.53
CA ARG A 50 -8.25 14.30 7.07
C ARG A 50 -9.50 13.57 7.59
N PHE A 51 -9.97 13.95 8.76
CA PHE A 51 -11.24 13.46 9.29
C PHE A 51 -12.35 13.85 8.31
N GLN A 52 -13.00 12.85 7.74
CA GLN A 52 -14.23 13.03 6.97
C GLN A 52 -15.34 12.35 7.76
N PRO A 53 -16.31 13.11 8.31
CA PRO A 53 -17.44 12.55 9.07
C PRO A 53 -18.24 11.53 8.25
N GLN A 54 -18.23 11.68 6.92
CA GLN A 54 -18.78 10.75 5.97
C GLN A 54 -17.70 10.36 4.97
N LYS A 55 -17.42 9.06 4.89
CA LYS A 55 -16.64 8.48 3.81
C LYS A 55 -17.61 8.01 2.75
N LEU A 56 -17.62 8.68 1.60
CA LEU A 56 -18.23 8.11 0.39
C LEU A 56 -17.35 6.93 -0.02
N SER A 57 -17.86 5.73 0.18
CA SER A 57 -17.26 4.51 -0.33
C SER A 57 -18.13 4.05 -1.51
N ALA A 58 -17.49 3.70 -2.61
CA ALA A 58 -18.15 3.05 -3.72
C ALA A 58 -17.40 1.75 -4.00
N SER A 59 -18.12 0.63 -3.99
CA SER A 59 -17.61 -0.63 -4.49
C SER A 59 -17.76 -0.68 -6.01
N GLY A 60 -16.89 -1.43 -6.69
CA GLY A 60 -17.04 -1.68 -8.13
C GLY A 60 -18.40 -2.30 -8.48
N GLN A 61 -19.01 -3.02 -7.54
CA GLN A 61 -20.37 -3.57 -7.69
C GLN A 61 -21.45 -2.48 -7.65
N GLU A 62 -21.36 -1.49 -6.75
CA GLU A 62 -22.32 -0.38 -6.70
C GLU A 62 -22.22 0.53 -7.92
N VAL A 63 -21.00 0.81 -8.39
CA VAL A 63 -20.77 1.57 -9.64
C VAL A 63 -21.23 0.78 -10.87
N GLY A 64 -21.04 -0.53 -10.84
CA GLY A 64 -21.51 -1.47 -11.86
C GLY A 64 -22.99 -1.87 -11.73
N GLY A 65 -23.74 -1.29 -10.80
CA GLY A 65 -25.15 -1.58 -10.61
C GLY A 65 -26.06 -0.98 -11.69
N ASP A 66 -27.31 -1.43 -11.74
CA ASP A 66 -28.30 -0.99 -12.74
C ASP A 66 -28.68 0.50 -12.63
N LEU A 67 -28.32 1.14 -11.50
CA LEU A 67 -28.67 2.52 -11.20
C LEU A 67 -27.94 3.53 -12.10
N VAL A 68 -26.72 3.21 -12.55
CA VAL A 68 -25.87 4.15 -13.30
C VAL A 68 -25.77 3.79 -14.80
N PHE A 69 -25.75 2.50 -15.16
CA PHE A 69 -25.53 2.08 -16.55
C PHE A 69 -26.49 0.96 -16.99
N GLY A 70 -27.25 1.19 -18.07
CA GLY A 70 -28.17 0.19 -18.64
C GLY A 70 -27.52 -0.93 -19.47
N ARG A 71 -26.23 -0.80 -19.81
CA ARG A 71 -25.41 -1.84 -20.43
C ARG A 71 -24.01 -1.82 -19.83
N ARG A 72 -23.46 -3.00 -19.56
CA ARG A 72 -22.18 -3.18 -18.87
C ARG A 72 -21.34 -4.19 -19.63
N LEU A 73 -20.06 -3.92 -19.72
CA LEU A 73 -19.03 -4.82 -20.22
C LEU A 73 -17.96 -4.87 -19.14
N GLY A 74 -17.63 -6.07 -18.67
CA GLY A 74 -16.61 -6.28 -17.66
C GLY A 74 -15.63 -7.33 -18.14
N PHE A 75 -14.35 -7.11 -17.88
CA PHE A 75 -13.30 -8.12 -18.00
C PHE A 75 -12.74 -8.37 -16.60
N SER A 76 -12.59 -9.63 -16.20
CA SER A 76 -11.87 -9.98 -14.96
C SER A 76 -10.47 -10.44 -15.34
N GLY A 77 -9.46 -9.72 -14.85
CA GLY A 77 -8.06 -10.18 -14.90
C GLY A 77 -7.69 -11.12 -13.75
N THR A 78 -8.62 -11.38 -12.83
CA THR A 78 -8.40 -12.29 -11.70
C THR A 78 -9.09 -13.63 -11.96
N PRO A 79 -8.52 -14.76 -11.49
CA PRO A 79 -9.13 -16.08 -11.61
C PRO A 79 -10.36 -16.26 -10.69
N SER A 80 -10.80 -15.20 -10.01
CA SER A 80 -11.95 -15.25 -9.12
C SER A 80 -13.25 -15.17 -9.92
N ASN A 81 -14.23 -16.00 -9.55
CA ASN A 81 -15.57 -15.99 -10.13
C ASN A 81 -16.45 -14.86 -9.58
N LEU A 82 -15.83 -13.77 -9.12
CA LEU A 82 -16.53 -12.64 -8.51
C LEU A 82 -17.03 -11.71 -9.61
N LEU A 83 -18.33 -11.75 -9.85
CA LEU A 83 -19.06 -10.78 -10.66
C LEU A 83 -20.15 -10.13 -9.79
N PRO A 84 -20.53 -8.87 -10.08
CA PRO A 84 -21.80 -8.32 -9.62
C PRO A 84 -22.94 -9.30 -9.87
N VAL A 85 -23.81 -9.49 -8.88
CA VAL A 85 -24.93 -10.45 -8.93
C VAL A 85 -25.81 -10.23 -10.18
N GLU A 86 -25.91 -8.97 -10.61
CA GLU A 86 -26.69 -8.51 -11.74
C GLU A 86 -26.12 -8.95 -13.10
N LEU A 87 -24.83 -9.30 -13.17
CA LEU A 87 -24.18 -9.83 -14.38
C LEU A 87 -24.33 -11.35 -14.51
N GLY A 88 -24.90 -12.02 -13.51
CA GLY A 88 -25.12 -13.46 -13.51
C GLY A 88 -23.84 -14.27 -13.30
N THR A 89 -23.73 -15.40 -13.99
CA THR A 89 -22.63 -16.34 -13.82
C THR A 89 -21.46 -15.99 -14.75
N CYS A 90 -20.23 -16.14 -14.24
CA CYS A 90 -19.04 -16.01 -15.07
C CYS A 90 -19.00 -17.14 -16.11
N CYS A 91 -18.99 -16.77 -17.39
CA CYS A 91 -18.91 -17.69 -18.51
C CYS A 91 -17.50 -17.60 -19.12
N PHE A 92 -16.68 -18.60 -18.84
CA PHE A 92 -15.34 -18.70 -19.42
C PHE A 92 -15.42 -19.25 -20.85
N GLU A 93 -14.73 -18.60 -21.79
CA GLU A 93 -14.62 -19.12 -23.15
C GLU A 93 -13.75 -20.39 -23.13
N LYS A 94 -14.26 -21.45 -23.77
CA LYS A 94 -13.56 -22.74 -23.81
C LYS A 94 -12.25 -22.60 -24.59
N GLY A 95 -11.15 -22.96 -23.92
CA GLY A 95 -9.83 -23.01 -24.54
C GLY A 95 -9.00 -21.74 -24.34
N ASP A 96 -9.54 -20.71 -23.68
CA ASP A 96 -8.78 -19.48 -23.41
C ASP A 96 -7.57 -19.73 -22.52
N ASP A 97 -7.70 -20.51 -21.45
CA ASP A 97 -6.54 -20.92 -20.63
C ASP A 97 -5.46 -21.61 -21.47
N GLY A 98 -5.88 -22.42 -22.45
CA GLY A 98 -4.98 -23.09 -23.38
C GLY A 98 -4.27 -22.11 -24.32
N LYS A 99 -4.99 -21.10 -24.84
CA LYS A 99 -4.41 -20.03 -25.67
C LYS A 99 -3.42 -19.17 -24.86
N ILE A 100 -3.79 -18.83 -23.61
CA ILE A 100 -2.94 -18.08 -22.68
C ILE A 100 -1.67 -18.88 -22.40
N LEU A 101 -1.80 -20.14 -22.00
CA LEU A 101 -0.65 -20.99 -21.68
C LEU A 101 0.23 -21.20 -22.91
N HIS A 102 -0.36 -21.46 -24.09
CA HIS A 102 0.38 -21.59 -25.34
C HIS A 102 1.21 -20.34 -25.64
N THR A 103 0.63 -19.15 -25.48
CA THR A 103 1.32 -17.86 -25.70
C THR A 103 2.42 -17.62 -24.67
N LEU A 104 2.15 -17.84 -23.38
CA LEU A 104 3.10 -17.61 -22.30
C LEU A 104 4.23 -18.66 -22.24
N THR A 105 4.06 -19.80 -22.91
CA THR A 105 5.09 -20.84 -23.02
C THR A 105 5.82 -20.82 -24.35
N ASP A 106 5.43 -19.95 -25.29
CA ASP A 106 6.16 -19.74 -26.55
C ASP A 106 7.43 -18.90 -26.28
N PRO A 107 8.65 -19.48 -26.48
CA PRO A 107 9.91 -18.77 -26.22
C PRO A 107 10.14 -17.56 -27.14
N SER A 108 9.40 -17.46 -28.25
CA SER A 108 9.44 -16.27 -29.12
C SER A 108 8.64 -15.09 -28.57
N VAL A 109 7.76 -15.34 -27.59
CA VAL A 109 6.89 -14.33 -26.96
C VAL A 109 7.33 -14.04 -25.53
N ALA A 110 7.61 -15.06 -24.74
CA ALA A 110 8.00 -14.94 -23.34
C ALA A 110 9.32 -15.67 -23.07
N PHE A 111 10.28 -14.98 -22.45
CA PHE A 111 11.58 -15.54 -22.11
C PHE A 111 12.02 -15.11 -20.71
N ILE A 112 12.95 -15.88 -20.14
CA ILE A 112 13.57 -15.58 -18.85
C ILE A 112 14.88 -14.86 -19.10
N ASP A 113 15.04 -13.69 -18.49
CA ASP A 113 16.29 -12.94 -18.50
C ASP A 113 16.89 -12.91 -17.10
N LEU A 114 18.12 -13.44 -16.96
CA LEU A 114 18.80 -13.50 -15.68
C LEU A 114 19.55 -12.19 -15.43
N ILE A 115 19.29 -11.59 -14.28
CA ILE A 115 19.97 -10.37 -13.85
C ILE A 115 21.28 -10.76 -13.13
N PRO A 116 22.43 -10.18 -13.53
CA PRO A 116 23.71 -10.47 -12.89
C PRO A 116 23.74 -10.14 -11.40
N ASP A 117 24.64 -10.80 -10.68
CA ASP A 117 24.94 -10.47 -9.28
C ASP A 117 25.42 -9.01 -9.15
N GLY A 118 25.08 -8.37 -8.04
CA GLY A 118 25.45 -6.97 -7.77
C GLY A 118 24.58 -5.93 -8.48
N TRP A 119 23.38 -6.31 -8.94
CA TRP A 119 22.41 -5.39 -9.51
C TRP A 119 21.99 -4.28 -8.54
N SER A 120 21.68 -3.12 -9.09
CA SER A 120 20.96 -2.03 -8.42
C SER A 120 19.67 -1.70 -9.17
N VAL A 121 18.75 -0.99 -8.53
CA VAL A 121 17.49 -0.54 -9.15
C VAL A 121 17.79 0.27 -10.42
N GLU A 122 18.76 1.18 -10.35
CA GLU A 122 19.18 2.01 -11.49
C GLU A 122 19.70 1.14 -12.64
N SER A 123 20.54 0.14 -12.36
CA SER A 123 21.08 -0.75 -13.39
C SER A 123 20.00 -1.54 -14.13
N ILE A 124 18.91 -1.90 -13.43
CA ILE A 124 17.75 -2.58 -14.03
C ILE A 124 16.96 -1.61 -14.90
N LEU A 125 16.69 -0.40 -14.40
CA LEU A 125 15.97 0.63 -15.15
C LEU A 125 16.72 1.06 -16.42
N ASP A 126 18.04 1.23 -16.33
CA ASP A 126 18.88 1.56 -17.49
C ASP A 126 18.83 0.44 -18.55
N ARG A 127 18.89 -0.83 -18.12
CA ARG A 127 18.77 -1.99 -19.01
C ARG A 127 17.41 -2.02 -19.71
N ILE A 128 16.32 -1.78 -18.98
CA ILE A 128 14.96 -1.74 -19.54
C ILE A 128 14.82 -0.58 -20.53
N ALA A 129 15.32 0.60 -20.18
CA ALA A 129 15.24 1.80 -21.01
C ALA A 129 16.06 1.66 -22.31
N ALA A 130 17.14 0.90 -22.29
CA ALA A 130 18.00 0.65 -23.44
C ALA A 130 17.59 -0.58 -24.29
N ALA A 131 16.50 -1.28 -23.93
CA ALA A 131 16.08 -2.49 -24.62
C ALA A 131 15.62 -2.22 -26.06
N ASP A 132 16.00 -3.11 -26.97
CA ASP A 132 15.52 -3.16 -28.35
C ASP A 132 15.13 -4.61 -28.69
N PRO A 133 13.84 -4.90 -28.95
CA PRO A 133 12.72 -3.97 -28.97
C PRO A 133 12.39 -3.38 -27.58
N PRO A 134 11.79 -2.17 -27.53
CA PRO A 134 11.49 -1.51 -26.26
C PRO A 134 10.43 -2.27 -25.47
N PHE A 135 10.62 -2.35 -24.16
CA PHE A 135 9.59 -2.82 -23.24
C PHE A 135 8.51 -1.75 -23.07
N HIS A 136 7.24 -2.16 -23.13
CA HIS A 136 6.10 -1.24 -23.05
C HIS A 136 5.42 -1.22 -21.67
N ALA A 137 5.70 -2.21 -20.82
CA ALA A 137 5.12 -2.34 -19.50
C ALA A 137 6.08 -3.08 -18.56
N LEU A 138 6.04 -2.71 -17.28
CA LEU A 138 6.67 -3.44 -16.19
C LEU A 138 5.58 -3.90 -15.23
N ILE A 139 5.58 -5.19 -14.92
CA ILE A 139 4.57 -5.80 -14.06
C ILE A 139 5.31 -6.38 -12.87
N ASP A 140 5.01 -5.87 -11.68
CA ASP A 140 5.48 -6.45 -10.43
C ASP A 140 4.60 -7.66 -10.07
N THR A 141 5.21 -8.83 -9.97
CA THR A 141 4.51 -10.06 -9.59
C THR A 141 4.15 -10.12 -8.10
N GLY A 142 4.69 -9.23 -7.26
CA GLY A 142 4.34 -9.14 -5.84
C GLY A 142 2.95 -8.56 -5.56
N ALA A 143 2.31 -7.99 -6.58
CA ALA A 143 0.98 -7.37 -6.51
C ALA A 143 -0.11 -8.14 -7.29
N LEU A 144 0.22 -9.29 -7.89
CA LEU A 144 -0.69 -10.17 -8.62
C LEU A 144 -1.32 -11.25 -7.73
#